data_AF-A0A7S0WB94-F1
#
_entry.id   AF-A0A7S0WB94-F1
#
_cell.length_a   1.000
_cell.length_b   1.000
_cell.length_c   1.000
_cell.angle_alpha   90.00
_cell.angle_beta   90.00
_cell.angle_gamma   90.00
#
_symmetry.space_group_name_H-M   'P 1'
#
loop_
_entity.id
_entity.type
_entity.pdbx_description
1 polymer ?
#
loop_
_entity_poly.entity_id
_entity_poly.type
_entity_poly.pdbx_seq_one_letter_code
_entity_poly.pdbx_strand_id
1 'polypeptide(L)'
;FMHSKGVIHRDLKLENFVLKEKSKLESVNVVDFGLAKALSARQQAQHVCGTLSYVAPEALLAGVYGQGVDVWALGVAMHLLLTNEWPFDDDDEDILIELITEAYIDFTDPMWAGISDTAKDLLQGLLEPNPKRRLTAAQALEHAWFTGQKSHTSDTLHRAHARLDGLISVSRQPPERRFKSGDYITRQGETISEFFIIKSGECELTRDGEVVGARRVGNFVGELRSLEANAAADADTKVVSWTS
;
A
#
# COMPACT_ATOMS: atom_id res chain seq x y z
N PHE A 1 6.96 -5.36 3.96
CA PHE A 1 8.20 -5.97 4.51
C PHE A 1 9.37 -5.00 4.61
N MET A 2 9.78 -4.33 3.52
CA MET A 2 10.92 -3.38 3.57
C MET A 2 10.65 -2.21 4.53
N HIS A 3 9.50 -1.55 4.35
CA HIS A 3 9.09 -0.40 5.15
C HIS A 3 9.01 -0.71 6.65
N SER A 4 8.50 -1.89 7.04
CA SER A 4 8.45 -2.31 8.46
C SER A 4 9.83 -2.51 9.10
N LYS A 5 10.89 -2.61 8.28
CA LYS A 5 12.29 -2.68 8.73
C LYS A 5 13.02 -1.33 8.56
N GLY A 6 12.30 -0.26 8.24
CA GLY A 6 12.89 1.06 7.98
C GLY A 6 13.68 1.17 6.68
N VAL A 7 13.51 0.23 5.75
CA VAL A 7 14.17 0.23 4.43
C VAL A 7 13.22 0.84 3.39
N ILE A 8 13.71 1.79 2.60
CA ILE A 8 13.00 2.42 1.46
C ILE A 8 13.80 2.06 0.20
N HIS A 9 13.14 1.56 -0.85
CA HIS A 9 13.79 1.07 -2.06
C HIS A 9 14.26 2.20 -2.98
N ARG A 10 13.38 3.19 -3.21
CA ARG A 10 13.58 4.41 -4.03
C ARG A 10 13.67 4.23 -5.54
N ASP A 11 13.83 3.01 -6.01
CA ASP A 11 13.88 2.68 -7.44
C ASP A 11 12.96 1.50 -7.77
N LEU A 12 11.74 1.49 -7.23
CA LEU A 12 10.76 0.48 -7.66
C LEU A 12 10.30 0.82 -9.08
N LYS A 13 10.41 -0.16 -9.97
CA LYS A 13 10.00 -0.09 -11.37
C LYS A 13 9.80 -1.51 -11.89
N LEU A 14 9.09 -1.67 -13.01
CA LEU A 14 8.73 -3.01 -13.52
C LEU A 14 9.95 -3.92 -13.75
N GLU A 15 11.07 -3.35 -14.16
CA GLU A 15 12.35 -4.03 -14.41
C GLU A 15 12.94 -4.64 -13.13
N ASN A 16 12.62 -4.07 -11.96
CA ASN A 16 13.10 -4.52 -10.66
C ASN A 16 12.17 -5.56 -10.02
N PHE A 17 11.11 -6.01 -10.71
CA PHE A 17 10.31 -7.17 -10.32
C PHE A 17 10.65 -8.37 -11.20
N VAL A 18 11.31 -9.38 -10.61
CA VAL A 18 11.82 -10.55 -11.35
C VAL A 18 11.14 -11.82 -10.85
N LEU A 19 10.76 -12.69 -11.79
CA LEU A 19 10.28 -14.03 -11.46
C LEU A 19 11.46 -14.96 -11.25
N LYS A 20 11.54 -15.57 -10.06
CA LYS A 20 12.57 -16.59 -9.78
C LYS A 20 12.37 -17.85 -10.62
N GLU A 21 11.12 -18.20 -10.90
CA GLU A 21 10.74 -19.34 -11.72
C GLU A 21 9.94 -18.85 -12.94
N LYS A 22 10.30 -19.33 -14.13
CA LYS A 22 9.63 -18.92 -15.37
C LYS A 22 8.13 -19.27 -15.30
N SER A 23 7.28 -18.30 -15.67
CA SER A 23 5.81 -18.44 -15.71
C SER A 23 5.14 -18.68 -14.35
N LYS A 24 5.83 -18.39 -13.24
CA LYS A 24 5.32 -18.60 -11.89
C LYS A 24 5.21 -17.26 -11.15
N LEU A 25 4.03 -16.63 -11.19
CA LEU A 25 3.82 -15.27 -10.68
C LEU A 25 4.05 -15.16 -9.17
N GLU A 26 3.75 -16.21 -8.40
CA GLU A 26 4.01 -16.28 -6.96
C GLU A 26 5.52 -16.27 -6.62
N SER A 27 6.38 -16.43 -7.63
CA SER A 27 7.84 -16.37 -7.48
C SER A 27 8.42 -14.97 -7.72
N VAL A 28 7.56 -13.94 -7.81
CA VAL A 28 7.98 -12.54 -7.96
C VAL A 28 8.87 -12.11 -6.79
N ASN A 29 9.99 -11.49 -7.11
CA ASN A 29 10.95 -10.95 -6.17
C ASN A 29 11.34 -9.53 -6.58
N VAL A 30 11.50 -8.66 -5.59
CA VAL A 30 12.08 -7.33 -5.79
C VAL A 30 13.60 -7.46 -5.78
N VAL A 31 14.25 -6.90 -6.79
CA VAL A 31 15.71 -6.88 -6.93
C VAL A 31 16.23 -5.44 -6.97
N ASP A 32 17.55 -5.30 -7.02
CA ASP A 32 18.27 -4.04 -7.16
C ASP A 32 18.03 -2.98 -6.07
N PHE A 33 18.59 -3.24 -4.89
CA PHE A 33 18.63 -2.31 -3.77
C PHE A 33 19.75 -1.26 -3.91
N GLY A 34 20.32 -1.07 -5.10
CA GLY A 34 21.48 -0.21 -5.34
C GLY A 34 21.25 1.27 -5.00
N LEU A 35 20.00 1.73 -5.11
CA LEU A 35 19.59 3.10 -4.78
C LEU A 35 18.95 3.24 -3.39
N ALA A 36 19.01 2.20 -2.56
CA ALA A 36 18.46 2.19 -1.19
C ALA A 36 19.15 3.20 -0.23
N LYS A 37 20.09 4.02 -0.71
CA LYS A 37 20.65 5.17 0.03
C LYS A 37 21.17 6.26 -0.92
N ALA A 38 20.47 7.41 -0.89
CA ALA A 38 20.87 8.75 -1.35
C ALA A 38 21.20 8.94 -2.85
N LEU A 39 20.22 9.44 -3.62
CA LEU A 39 20.52 10.34 -4.72
C LEU A 39 20.24 11.77 -4.27
N SER A 40 21.23 12.65 -4.40
CA SER A 40 21.05 14.09 -4.33
C SER A 40 20.38 14.58 -5.62
N ALA A 41 19.49 15.56 -5.53
CA ALA A 41 18.74 16.20 -6.64
C ALA A 41 19.60 16.68 -7.84
N ARG A 42 20.93 16.63 -7.76
CA ARG A 42 21.85 17.07 -8.81
C ARG A 42 22.35 15.95 -9.74
N GLN A 43 22.13 14.68 -9.39
CA GLN A 43 22.48 13.54 -10.27
C GLN A 43 21.36 13.22 -11.29
N GLN A 44 20.25 13.95 -11.26
CA GLN A 44 19.04 13.77 -12.08
C GLN A 44 19.25 13.98 -13.59
N ALA A 45 20.24 14.76 -14.03
CA ALA A 45 20.29 15.24 -15.41
C ALA A 45 20.80 14.23 -16.48
N GLN A 46 21.01 12.95 -16.16
CA GLN A 46 21.66 12.01 -17.09
C GLN A 46 20.94 10.68 -17.36
N HIS A 47 19.82 10.38 -16.70
CA HIS A 47 19.13 9.09 -16.89
C HIS A 47 17.66 9.26 -17.30
N VAL A 48 17.48 9.48 -18.62
CA VAL A 48 16.41 9.02 -19.51
C VAL A 48 14.96 9.20 -19.02
N CYS A 49 14.13 9.86 -19.84
CA CYS A 49 12.70 10.15 -19.64
C CYS A 49 11.84 9.03 -18.98
N GLY A 50 12.21 7.75 -19.05
CA GLY A 50 11.47 6.67 -18.38
C GLY A 50 11.67 6.54 -16.86
N THR A 51 12.68 7.19 -16.25
CA THR A 51 12.90 7.08 -14.79
C THR A 51 12.02 8.08 -14.02
N LEU A 52 11.75 9.26 -14.59
CA LEU A 52 10.95 10.31 -13.93
C LEU A 52 9.49 9.88 -13.73
N SER A 53 8.94 9.08 -14.64
CA SER A 53 7.55 8.63 -14.59
C SER A 53 7.22 7.76 -13.35
N TYR A 54 8.24 7.18 -12.70
CA TYR A 54 8.09 6.47 -11.41
C TYR A 54 8.32 7.35 -10.18
N VAL A 55 8.78 8.59 -10.35
CA VAL A 55 9.15 9.49 -9.24
C VAL A 55 7.90 10.13 -8.65
N ALA A 56 7.79 10.09 -7.32
CA ALA A 56 6.68 10.69 -6.61
C ALA A 56 6.76 12.23 -6.60
N PRO A 57 5.61 12.95 -6.52
CA PRO A 57 5.57 14.42 -6.54
C PRO A 57 6.45 15.07 -5.45
N GLU A 58 6.46 14.53 -4.24
CA GLU A 58 7.25 15.08 -3.13
C GLU A 58 8.77 14.94 -3.34
N ALA A 59 9.19 13.95 -4.13
CA ALA A 59 10.58 13.75 -4.48
C ALA A 59 11.03 14.76 -5.54
N LEU A 60 10.15 15.12 -6.48
CA LEU A 60 10.39 16.17 -7.49
C LEU A 60 10.43 17.56 -6.85
N LEU A 61 9.42 17.89 -6.04
CA LEU A 61 9.19 19.25 -5.55
C LEU A 61 10.04 19.64 -4.34
N ALA A 62 10.25 18.71 -3.40
CA ALA A 62 10.87 19.01 -2.11
C ALA A 62 12.17 18.24 -1.84
N GLY A 63 12.52 17.27 -2.69
CA GLY A 63 13.62 16.35 -2.43
C GLY A 63 13.46 15.56 -1.12
N VAL A 64 12.22 15.42 -0.63
CA VAL A 64 11.89 14.70 0.60
C VAL A 64 11.53 13.27 0.23
N TYR A 65 12.23 12.30 0.85
CA TYR A 65 12.03 10.89 0.59
C TYR A 65 11.53 10.17 1.84
N GLY A 66 10.26 9.77 1.80
CA GLY A 66 9.64 8.88 2.80
C GLY A 66 9.30 7.52 2.19
N GLN A 67 8.67 6.63 2.96
CA GLN A 67 8.19 5.33 2.45
C GLN A 67 7.16 5.47 1.33
N GLY A 68 6.46 6.61 1.27
CA GLY A 68 5.44 6.90 0.25
C GLY A 68 5.96 6.91 -1.18
N VAL A 69 7.26 7.16 -1.41
CA VAL A 69 7.82 7.19 -2.77
C VAL A 69 7.79 5.80 -3.43
N ASP A 70 8.02 4.75 -2.63
CA ASP A 70 7.91 3.37 -3.11
C ASP A 70 6.46 3.00 -3.42
N VAL A 71 5.51 3.54 -2.64
CA VAL A 71 4.08 3.24 -2.84
C VAL A 71 3.54 3.94 -4.08
N TRP A 72 3.99 5.17 -4.35
CA TRP A 72 3.72 5.85 -5.61
C TRP A 72 4.22 5.05 -6.81
N ALA A 73 5.48 4.60 -6.76
CA ALA A 73 6.07 3.80 -7.81
C ALA A 73 5.32 2.46 -8.04
N LEU A 74 4.79 1.84 -6.98
CA LEU A 74 3.88 0.70 -7.09
C LEU A 74 2.56 1.06 -7.78
N GLY A 75 2.01 2.26 -7.54
CA GLY A 75 0.85 2.78 -8.25
C GLY A 75 1.12 2.94 -9.76
N VAL A 76 2.27 3.52 -10.13
CA VAL A 76 2.69 3.65 -11.53
C VAL A 76 2.83 2.28 -12.19
N ALA A 77 3.49 1.34 -11.52
CA ALA A 77 3.61 -0.05 -11.99
C ALA A 77 2.24 -0.73 -12.13
N MET A 78 1.32 -0.53 -11.19
CA MET A 78 -0.03 -1.07 -11.25
C MET A 78 -0.81 -0.51 -12.44
N HIS A 79 -0.71 0.80 -12.71
CA HIS A 79 -1.33 1.41 -13.90
C HIS A 79 -0.83 0.71 -15.17
N LEU A 80 0.49 0.66 -15.37
CA LEU A 80 1.11 -0.01 -16.52
C LEU A 80 0.67 -1.47 -16.67
N LEU A 81 0.54 -2.22 -15.59
CA LEU A 81 0.09 -3.61 -15.64
C LEU A 81 -1.40 -3.76 -16.00
N LEU A 82 -2.22 -2.78 -15.66
CA LEU A 82 -3.66 -2.78 -15.94
C LEU A 82 -3.98 -2.29 -17.36
N THR A 83 -3.24 -1.30 -17.84
CA THR A 83 -3.57 -0.56 -19.07
C THR A 83 -2.54 -0.70 -20.18
N ASN A 84 -1.31 -1.09 -19.86
CA ASN A 84 -0.15 -1.04 -20.74
C ASN A 84 0.21 0.40 -21.19
N GLU A 85 -0.20 1.42 -20.42
CA GLU A 85 0.13 2.83 -20.65
C GLU A 85 0.69 3.48 -19.39
N TRP A 86 1.47 4.55 -19.55
CA TRP A 86 1.94 5.36 -18.43
C TRP A 86 0.78 6.18 -17.85
N PRO A 87 0.69 6.35 -16.52
CA PRO A 87 -0.31 7.22 -15.92
C PRO A 87 -0.05 8.70 -16.24
N PHE A 88 1.23 9.09 -16.35
CA PHE A 88 1.69 10.45 -16.64
C PHE A 88 2.87 10.33 -17.61
N ASP A 89 2.76 10.99 -18.76
CA ASP A 89 3.78 10.98 -19.81
C ASP A 89 3.65 12.24 -20.65
N ASP A 90 4.78 12.91 -20.88
CA ASP A 90 4.91 14.02 -21.82
C ASP A 90 6.39 14.14 -22.21
N ASP A 91 6.65 14.62 -23.43
CA ASP A 91 8.01 14.85 -23.93
C ASP A 91 8.66 16.08 -23.25
N ASP A 92 7.84 17.03 -22.78
CA ASP A 92 8.27 18.20 -22.02
C ASP A 92 8.32 17.88 -20.51
N GLU A 93 9.49 18.04 -19.91
CA GLU A 93 9.72 17.71 -18.50
C GLU A 93 8.89 18.58 -17.55
N ASP A 94 8.66 19.86 -17.87
CA ASP A 94 7.88 20.75 -17.03
C ASP A 94 6.40 20.33 -17.04
N ILE A 95 5.87 19.95 -18.22
CA ILE A 95 4.50 19.42 -18.36
C ILE A 95 4.38 18.08 -17.62
N LEU A 96 5.35 17.18 -17.77
CA LEU A 96 5.35 15.90 -17.05
C LEU A 96 5.31 16.09 -15.53
N ILE A 97 6.09 17.05 -15.00
CA ILE A 97 6.08 17.38 -13.56
C ILE A 97 4.72 17.91 -13.13
N GLU A 98 4.07 18.75 -13.95
CA GLU A 98 2.71 19.23 -13.69
C GLU A 98 1.71 18.07 -13.63
N LEU A 99 1.72 17.17 -14.62
CA LEU A 99 0.86 15.98 -14.68
C LEU A 99 1.05 15.07 -13.46
N ILE A 100 2.31 14.79 -13.08
CA ILE A 100 2.66 14.00 -11.89
C ILE A 100 2.12 14.68 -10.63
N THR A 101 2.23 16.00 -10.53
CA THR A 101 1.80 16.77 -9.34
C THR A 101 0.28 16.83 -9.22
N GLU A 102 -0.44 16.98 -10.33
CA GLU A 102 -1.90 16.92 -10.37
C GLU A 102 -2.43 15.51 -10.10
N ALA A 103 -1.71 14.49 -10.55
CA ALA A 103 -2.02 13.08 -10.38
C ALA A 103 -3.43 12.70 -10.86
N TYR A 104 -3.92 13.38 -11.89
CA TYR A 104 -5.25 13.15 -12.43
C TYR A 104 -5.27 11.94 -13.39
N ILE A 105 -6.24 11.04 -13.19
CA ILE A 105 -6.49 9.89 -14.07
C ILE A 105 -7.95 9.92 -14.49
N ASP A 106 -8.19 9.91 -15.81
CA ASP A 106 -9.54 9.84 -16.37
C ASP A 106 -10.03 8.39 -16.47
N PHE A 107 -10.76 7.96 -15.45
CA PHE A 107 -11.40 6.63 -15.42
C PHE A 107 -12.63 6.50 -16.34
N THR A 108 -13.01 7.56 -17.05
CA THR A 108 -14.09 7.52 -18.05
C THR A 108 -13.59 7.04 -19.42
N ASP A 109 -12.28 7.00 -19.64
CA ASP A 109 -11.70 6.48 -20.87
C ASP A 109 -12.10 5.00 -21.09
N PRO A 110 -12.51 4.60 -22.32
CA PRO A 110 -12.89 3.23 -22.65
C PRO A 110 -11.89 2.13 -22.22
N MET A 111 -10.59 2.45 -22.11
CA MET A 111 -9.57 1.52 -21.62
C MET A 111 -9.88 0.98 -20.21
N TRP A 112 -10.58 1.78 -19.39
CA TRP A 112 -10.95 1.45 -18.01
C TRP A 112 -12.25 0.66 -17.90
N ALA A 113 -12.96 0.41 -19.00
CA ALA A 113 -14.26 -0.26 -18.97
C ALA A 113 -14.19 -1.71 -18.45
N GLY A 114 -13.06 -2.39 -18.67
CA GLY A 114 -12.82 -3.77 -18.21
C GLY A 114 -12.22 -3.88 -16.80
N ILE A 115 -11.86 -2.75 -16.18
CA ILE A 115 -11.16 -2.73 -14.88
C ILE A 115 -12.16 -2.44 -13.77
N SER A 116 -12.13 -3.24 -12.71
CA SER A 116 -13.05 -3.12 -11.56
C SER A 116 -12.88 -1.80 -10.80
N ASP A 117 -13.98 -1.24 -10.28
CA ASP A 117 -13.94 0.00 -9.49
C ASP A 117 -13.04 -0.10 -8.24
N THR A 118 -12.93 -1.27 -7.61
CA THR A 118 -12.02 -1.47 -6.48
C THR A 118 -10.53 -1.42 -6.88
N ALA A 119 -10.19 -1.77 -8.13
CA ALA A 119 -8.84 -1.61 -8.64
C ALA A 119 -8.52 -0.13 -8.89
N LYS A 120 -9.49 0.62 -9.44
CA LYS A 120 -9.39 2.06 -9.68
C LYS A 120 -9.23 2.83 -8.36
N ASP A 121 -10.04 2.50 -7.35
CA ASP A 121 -9.95 3.09 -6.01
C ASP A 121 -8.60 2.80 -5.33
N LEU A 122 -8.10 1.56 -5.43
CA LEU A 122 -6.75 1.24 -4.94
C LEU A 122 -5.69 2.07 -5.66
N LEU A 123 -5.76 2.13 -6.99
CA LEU A 123 -4.81 2.87 -7.80
C LEU A 123 -4.78 4.37 -7.42
N GLN A 124 -5.94 4.98 -7.22
CA GLN A 124 -6.05 6.35 -6.70
C GLN A 124 -5.41 6.49 -5.31
N GLY A 125 -5.58 5.51 -4.42
CA GLY A 125 -4.94 5.51 -3.10
C GLY A 125 -3.42 5.39 -3.14
N LEU A 126 -2.88 4.65 -4.12
CA LEU A 126 -1.42 4.52 -4.35
C LEU A 126 -0.83 5.78 -5.01
N LEU A 127 -1.57 6.39 -5.93
CA LEU A 127 -1.21 7.60 -6.67
C LEU A 127 -1.76 8.89 -6.06
N GLU A 128 -2.06 8.91 -4.75
CA GLU A 128 -2.46 10.13 -4.07
C GLU A 128 -1.23 11.06 -3.94
N PRO A 129 -1.29 12.29 -4.49
CA PRO A 129 -0.13 13.18 -4.59
C PRO A 129 0.33 13.67 -3.23
N ASN A 130 -0.57 13.81 -2.25
CA ASN A 130 -0.17 14.15 -0.90
C ASN A 130 0.36 12.90 -0.15
N PRO A 131 1.66 12.80 0.16
CA PRO A 131 2.22 11.61 0.80
C PRO A 131 1.66 11.34 2.21
N LYS A 132 1.02 12.33 2.85
CA LYS A 132 0.33 12.13 4.13
C LYS A 132 -1.04 11.47 3.97
N ARG A 133 -1.65 11.57 2.79
CA ARG A 133 -2.94 10.93 2.45
C ARG A 133 -2.77 9.63 1.68
N ARG A 134 -1.63 9.47 0.98
CA ARG A 134 -1.28 8.27 0.23
C ARG A 134 -1.33 7.03 1.12
N LEU A 135 -1.82 5.94 0.54
CA LEU A 135 -1.80 4.66 1.22
C LEU A 135 -0.34 4.26 1.53
N THR A 136 -0.15 3.58 2.64
CA THR A 136 1.05 2.81 2.92
C THR A 136 0.93 1.43 2.28
N ALA A 137 2.05 0.73 2.08
CA ALA A 137 2.01 -0.65 1.60
C ALA A 137 1.19 -1.59 2.52
N ALA A 138 1.17 -1.31 3.83
CA ALA A 138 0.34 -2.06 4.77
C ALA A 138 -1.15 -1.80 4.51
N GLN A 139 -1.56 -0.53 4.41
CA GLN A 139 -2.92 -0.12 4.07
C GLN A 139 -3.39 -0.75 2.75
N ALA A 140 -2.57 -0.66 1.70
CA ALA A 140 -2.90 -1.18 0.38
C ALA A 140 -3.26 -2.68 0.40
N LEU A 141 -2.57 -3.49 1.21
CA LEU A 141 -2.85 -4.92 1.35
C LEU A 141 -4.20 -5.24 2.03
N GLU A 142 -4.77 -4.27 2.75
CA GLU A 142 -6.10 -4.43 3.37
C GLU A 142 -7.24 -3.99 2.46
N HIS A 143 -6.92 -3.40 1.31
CA HIS A 143 -7.88 -2.83 0.38
C HIS A 143 -8.87 -3.87 -0.17
N ALA A 144 -10.09 -3.42 -0.44
CA ALA A 144 -11.18 -4.23 -0.97
C ALA A 144 -10.80 -5.02 -2.24
N TRP A 145 -9.84 -4.53 -3.03
CA TRP A 145 -9.34 -5.21 -4.23
C TRP A 145 -8.64 -6.53 -3.92
N PHE A 146 -7.93 -6.63 -2.79
CA PHE A 146 -7.28 -7.87 -2.35
C PHE A 146 -8.18 -8.70 -1.43
N THR A 147 -8.89 -8.05 -0.50
CA THR A 147 -9.60 -8.74 0.59
C THR A 147 -11.04 -9.09 0.25
N GLY A 148 -11.66 -8.40 -0.71
CA GLY A 148 -13.10 -8.46 -0.99
C GLY A 148 -13.98 -7.73 0.04
N GLN A 149 -13.38 -7.10 1.08
CA GLN A 149 -14.11 -6.34 2.09
C GLN A 149 -14.52 -4.98 1.49
N LYS A 150 -15.76 -4.85 1.02
CA LYS A 150 -16.24 -3.67 0.27
C LYS A 150 -16.11 -2.33 1.02
N SER A 151 -16.06 -2.37 2.35
CA SER A 151 -15.84 -1.21 3.22
C SER A 151 -14.41 -0.69 3.18
N HIS A 152 -13.43 -1.50 2.76
CA HIS A 152 -12.01 -1.15 2.78
C HIS A 152 -11.60 -0.39 1.52
N THR A 153 -12.15 0.81 1.36
CA THR A 153 -11.73 1.76 0.32
C THR A 153 -10.45 2.47 0.74
N SER A 154 -9.77 3.09 -0.23
CA SER A 154 -8.58 3.90 0.04
C SER A 154 -8.83 4.96 1.13
N ASP A 155 -9.96 5.64 1.05
CA ASP A 155 -10.34 6.73 1.94
C ASP A 155 -10.70 6.24 3.36
N THR A 156 -11.40 5.11 3.50
CA THR A 156 -11.72 4.55 4.83
C THR A 156 -10.48 4.02 5.53
N LEU A 157 -9.60 3.32 4.80
CA LEU A 157 -8.34 2.81 5.33
C LEU A 157 -7.40 3.95 5.76
N HIS A 158 -7.31 5.01 4.97
CA HIS A 158 -6.53 6.19 5.32
C HIS A 158 -7.04 6.83 6.63
N ARG A 159 -8.35 7.09 6.73
CA ARG A 159 -8.96 7.65 7.94
C ARG A 159 -8.77 6.78 9.17
N ALA A 160 -8.93 5.47 9.03
CA ALA A 160 -8.77 4.53 10.14
C ALA A 160 -7.35 4.62 10.73
N HIS A 161 -6.33 4.56 9.87
CA HIS A 161 -4.92 4.66 10.29
C HIS A 161 -4.58 6.03 10.85
N ALA A 162 -5.00 7.12 10.19
CA ALA A 162 -4.75 8.47 10.69
C ALA A 162 -5.37 8.68 12.09
N ARG A 163 -6.57 8.15 12.34
CA ARG A 163 -7.21 8.19 13.66
C ARG A 163 -6.40 7.40 14.68
N LEU A 164 -5.89 6.22 14.32
CA LEU A 164 -5.11 5.41 15.26
C LEU A 164 -3.73 6.03 15.54
N ASP A 165 -3.04 6.58 14.54
CA ASP A 165 -1.81 7.32 14.77
C ASP A 165 -2.05 8.51 15.70
N GLY A 166 -3.17 9.20 15.55
CA GLY A 166 -3.65 10.22 16.47
C GLY A 166 -3.79 9.68 17.91
N LEU A 167 -4.51 8.57 18.10
CA LEU A 167 -4.69 7.93 19.40
C LEU A 167 -3.36 7.48 20.05
N ILE A 168 -2.45 6.92 19.25
CA ILE A 168 -1.11 6.51 19.71
C ILE A 168 -0.28 7.73 20.10
N SER A 169 -0.37 8.83 19.35
CA SER A 169 0.39 10.05 19.67
C SER A 169 -0.06 10.71 20.98
N VAL A 170 -1.34 10.58 21.33
CA VAL A 170 -1.92 11.10 22.58
C VAL A 170 -1.60 10.19 23.77
N SER A 171 -1.53 8.87 23.55
CA SER A 171 -1.21 7.90 24.59
C SER A 171 0.29 7.62 24.66
N ARG A 172 0.96 8.06 25.72
CA ARG A 172 2.40 7.79 25.93
C ARG A 172 2.77 6.29 25.88
N GLN A 173 1.81 5.42 26.18
CA GLN A 173 1.88 3.97 25.98
C GLN A 173 0.45 3.47 25.70
N PRO A 174 0.03 3.26 24.44
CA PRO A 174 -1.22 2.56 24.18
C PRO A 174 -1.16 1.15 24.81
N PRO A 175 -2.27 0.65 25.38
CA PRO A 175 -2.28 -0.68 25.99
C PRO A 175 -1.90 -1.74 24.93
N GLU A 176 -0.78 -2.43 25.17
CA GLU A 176 -0.31 -3.50 24.30
C GLU A 176 -0.94 -4.83 24.72
N ARG A 177 -1.41 -5.59 23.73
CA ARG A 177 -1.87 -6.96 23.93
C ARG A 177 -0.94 -7.92 23.21
N ARG A 178 -0.52 -8.98 23.90
CA ARG A 178 0.34 -10.02 23.34
C ARG A 178 -0.47 -11.29 23.15
N PHE A 179 -0.39 -11.85 21.95
CA PHE A 179 -1.04 -13.10 21.57
C PHE A 179 0.03 -14.17 21.33
N LYS A 180 -0.33 -15.43 21.56
CA LYS A 180 0.50 -16.60 21.25
C LYS A 180 0.19 -17.10 19.85
N SER A 181 1.13 -17.82 19.26
CA SER A 181 0.92 -18.52 18.00
C SER A 181 -0.28 -19.46 18.11
N GLY A 182 -1.20 -19.39 17.15
CA GLY A 182 -2.45 -20.14 17.15
C GLY A 182 -3.64 -19.44 17.83
N ASP A 183 -3.42 -18.33 18.55
CA ASP A 183 -4.52 -17.55 19.12
C ASP A 183 -5.37 -16.92 18.00
N TYR A 184 -6.68 -16.83 18.24
CA TYR A 184 -7.58 -16.06 17.40
C TYR A 184 -7.64 -14.63 17.93
N ILE A 185 -7.37 -13.64 17.07
CA ILE A 185 -7.54 -12.22 17.45
C ILE A 185 -8.98 -11.79 17.18
N THR A 186 -9.53 -12.23 16.04
CA THR A 186 -10.91 -11.94 15.65
C THR A 186 -11.50 -13.08 14.84
N ARG A 187 -12.76 -13.41 15.14
CA ARG A 187 -13.59 -14.35 14.38
C ARG A 187 -14.84 -13.64 13.85
N GLN A 188 -15.31 -14.09 12.70
CA GLN A 188 -16.53 -13.66 12.05
C GLN A 188 -17.71 -13.73 13.03
N GLY A 189 -18.39 -12.60 13.21
CA GLY A 189 -19.56 -12.50 14.09
C GLY A 189 -19.24 -12.24 15.56
N GLU A 190 -17.99 -12.33 15.99
CA GLU A 190 -17.60 -11.85 17.32
C GLU A 190 -17.62 -10.32 17.30
N THR A 191 -18.48 -9.73 18.12
CA THR A 191 -18.51 -8.28 18.33
C THR A 191 -17.31 -7.91 19.19
N ILE A 192 -16.12 -7.88 18.59
CA ILE A 192 -14.92 -7.41 19.28
C ILE A 192 -14.92 -5.89 19.12
N SER A 193 -15.11 -5.20 20.23
CA SER A 193 -15.10 -3.73 20.28
C SER A 193 -13.70 -3.12 20.22
N GLU A 194 -12.68 -3.95 19.99
CA GLU A 194 -11.26 -3.58 20.04
C GLU A 194 -10.63 -3.82 18.68
N PHE A 195 -9.87 -2.84 18.20
CA PHE A 195 -9.05 -2.92 17.00
C PHE A 195 -7.59 -2.71 17.39
N PHE A 196 -6.69 -3.38 16.70
CA PHE A 196 -5.25 -3.41 17.00
C PHE A 196 -4.45 -3.00 15.77
N ILE A 197 -3.31 -2.33 15.95
CA ILE A 197 -2.24 -2.31 14.94
C ILE A 197 -1.21 -3.36 15.34
N ILE A 198 -0.78 -4.16 14.38
CA ILE A 198 0.33 -5.08 14.59
C ILE A 198 1.60 -4.25 14.76
N LYS A 199 2.18 -4.28 15.97
CA LYS A 199 3.48 -3.68 16.27
C LYS A 199 4.65 -4.66 16.06
N SER A 200 4.38 -5.95 16.12
CA SER A 200 5.37 -7.03 15.94
C SER A 200 4.68 -8.33 15.53
N GLY A 201 5.32 -9.16 14.71
CA GLY A 201 4.83 -10.48 14.29
C GLY A 201 3.95 -10.45 13.03
N GLU A 202 3.27 -11.57 12.79
CA GLU A 202 2.43 -11.79 11.61
C GLU A 202 1.17 -12.61 11.96
N CYS A 203 0.04 -12.20 11.38
CA CYS A 203 -1.23 -12.89 11.47
C CYS A 203 -1.62 -13.40 10.08
N GLU A 204 -2.21 -14.59 9.98
CA GLU A 204 -2.84 -15.03 8.74
C GLU A 204 -4.33 -14.68 8.75
N LEU A 205 -4.82 -14.29 7.58
CA LEU A 205 -6.23 -14.16 7.29
C LEU A 205 -6.69 -15.52 6.74
N THR A 206 -7.69 -16.11 7.37
CA THR A 206 -8.27 -17.38 6.94
C THR A 206 -9.73 -17.21 6.60
N ARG A 207 -10.17 -17.74 5.46
CA ARG A 207 -11.59 -17.81 5.07
C ARG A 207 -11.94 -19.27 4.80
N ASP A 208 -12.97 -19.77 5.48
CA ASP A 208 -13.42 -21.17 5.37
C ASP A 208 -12.31 -22.21 5.65
N GLY A 209 -11.35 -21.85 6.50
CA GLY A 209 -10.20 -22.69 6.86
C GLY A 209 -9.00 -22.58 5.91
N GLU A 210 -9.10 -21.85 4.80
CA GLU A 210 -8.00 -21.60 3.87
C GLU A 210 -7.32 -20.25 4.14
N VAL A 211 -5.99 -20.20 4.00
CA VAL A 211 -5.22 -18.95 4.14
C VAL A 211 -5.44 -18.09 2.90
N VAL A 212 -6.07 -16.94 3.08
CA VAL A 212 -6.36 -15.96 2.01
C VAL A 212 -5.44 -14.75 2.05
N GLY A 213 -4.61 -14.62 3.08
CA GLY A 213 -3.63 -13.54 3.18
C GLY A 213 -2.91 -13.50 4.51
N ALA A 214 -2.11 -12.46 4.71
CA ALA A 214 -1.43 -12.21 5.97
C ALA A 214 -1.40 -10.72 6.30
N ARG A 215 -1.49 -10.41 7.60
CA ARG A 215 -1.33 -9.07 8.17
C ARG A 215 -0.02 -9.02 8.95
N ARG A 216 0.77 -7.97 8.72
CA ARG A 216 2.11 -7.78 9.29
C ARG A 216 2.18 -6.43 10.02
N VAL A 217 3.36 -6.08 10.52
CA VAL A 217 3.59 -4.81 11.20
C VAL A 217 3.05 -3.62 10.40
N GLY A 218 2.23 -2.81 11.05
CA GLY A 218 1.52 -1.67 10.45
C GLY A 218 0.08 -1.99 10.02
N ASN A 219 -0.25 -3.26 9.79
CA ASN A 219 -1.63 -3.67 9.48
C ASN A 219 -2.53 -3.63 10.71
N PHE A 220 -3.81 -3.40 10.46
CA PHE A 220 -4.86 -3.49 11.47
C PHE A 220 -5.29 -4.92 11.74
N VAL A 221 -5.92 -5.19 12.88
CA VAL A 221 -6.68 -6.41 13.14
C VAL A 221 -7.90 -6.05 13.99
N GLY A 222 -9.08 -6.57 13.65
CA GLY A 222 -10.35 -6.32 14.35
C GLY A 222 -11.40 -5.65 13.47
N GLU A 223 -12.66 -5.70 13.90
CA GLU A 223 -13.79 -5.12 13.16
C GLU A 223 -13.85 -3.59 13.35
N LEU A 224 -13.83 -2.84 12.26
CA LEU A 224 -13.94 -1.37 12.27
C LEU A 224 -15.40 -0.90 12.40
N ARG A 225 -16.20 -1.51 13.29
CA ARG A 225 -17.64 -1.20 13.43
C ARG A 225 -17.97 0.21 13.92
N SER A 226 -16.98 0.99 14.38
CA SER A 226 -17.20 2.33 14.95
C SER A 226 -17.02 3.50 13.97
N LEU A 227 -16.77 3.24 12.68
CA LEU A 227 -16.68 4.28 11.64
C LEU A 227 -17.71 4.11 10.51
N GLU A 228 -18.39 2.96 10.43
CA GLU A 228 -19.31 2.67 9.34
C GLU A 228 -20.62 2.09 9.86
N ALA A 229 -21.72 2.78 9.60
CA ALA A 229 -23.06 2.33 9.95
C ALA A 229 -23.56 1.17 9.05
N ASN A 230 -22.74 0.58 8.16
CA ASN A 230 -23.19 -0.41 7.16
C ASN A 230 -22.05 -1.25 6.53
N ALA A 231 -21.14 -1.83 7.31
CA ALA A 231 -20.14 -2.78 6.75
C ALA A 231 -20.67 -4.22 6.77
N ALA A 232 -20.66 -4.88 5.62
CA ALA A 232 -20.96 -6.31 5.46
C ALA A 232 -19.84 -7.20 6.06
N ALA A 233 -20.20 -8.44 6.39
CA ALA A 233 -19.47 -9.39 7.25
C ALA A 233 -17.98 -9.66 6.89
N ASP A 234 -17.13 -9.72 7.92
CA ASP A 234 -15.68 -9.98 7.86
C ASP A 234 -15.30 -11.48 7.80
N ALA A 235 -14.03 -11.76 7.45
CA ALA A 235 -13.37 -13.08 7.47
C ALA A 235 -12.52 -13.28 8.74
N ASP A 236 -12.26 -14.53 9.16
CA ASP A 236 -11.51 -14.87 10.38
C ASP A 236 -10.02 -14.48 10.32
N THR A 237 -9.45 -13.94 11.41
CA THR A 237 -8.00 -13.65 11.51
C THR A 237 -7.34 -14.46 12.62
N LYS A 238 -6.30 -15.23 12.28
CA LYS A 238 -5.59 -16.15 13.18
C LYS A 238 -4.11 -15.78 13.29
N VAL A 239 -3.52 -15.87 14.48
CA VAL A 239 -2.08 -15.64 14.69
C VAL A 239 -1.30 -16.86 14.24
N VAL A 240 -0.30 -16.66 13.37
CA VAL A 240 0.44 -17.79 12.78
C VAL A 240 1.90 -17.83 13.14
N SER A 241 2.53 -16.68 13.36
CA SER A 241 3.87 -16.69 13.95
C SER A 241 4.17 -15.41 14.70
N TRP A 242 4.94 -15.58 15.77
CA TRP A 242 5.54 -14.50 16.54
C TRP A 242 7.05 -14.64 16.47
N THR A 243 7.74 -13.53 16.23
CA THR A 243 9.19 -13.42 16.45
C THR A 243 9.41 -12.43 17.59
N SER A 244 10.13 -12.90 18.62
CA SER A 244 10.62 -12.14 19.77
C SER A 244 11.50 -10.97 19.41
#